data_AF-A0A536B4F2-F1
#
_entry.id   AF-A0A536B4F2-F1
#
_cell.length_a   1.000
_cell.length_b   1.000
_cell.length_c   1.000
_cell.angle_alpha   90.00
_cell.angle_beta   90.00
_cell.angle_gamma   90.00
#
_symmetry.space_group_name_H-M   'P 1'
#
loop_
_entity.id
_entity.type
_entity.pdbx_description
1 polymer ?
#
loop_
_entity_poly.entity_id
_entity_poly.type
_entity_poly.pdbx_seq_one_letter_code
_entity_poly.pdbx_strand_id
1 'polypeptide(L)'
;MIRYRRAMLSAVERLWADRLPDLRRSLWHRQLYLYVTPGDVLVERALGGFPDDVRELGRRCRIIRTNARSGGGFYPDRNEIELAAGVETYEGLRQVELSACHELFHFVCWNHPVYRRDEDLRFAYLRRAVRDSRGHLAEFPRYRDWVTGSFLRQGDHANPAEYFADIPTNFRDTAELPPPIRAHFAALIDASTPTPDFTREPDWPMDPEYFSLPTFQRWLAGHQE
;
A
#
# COMPACT_ATOMS: atom_id res chain seq x y z
N MET A 1 17.26 -15.13 18.98
CA MET A 1 16.46 -16.22 18.32
C MET A 1 15.76 -15.75 17.03
N ILE A 2 14.99 -14.65 17.06
CA ILE A 2 14.21 -14.11 15.91
C ILE A 2 15.09 -13.82 14.68
N ARG A 3 16.24 -13.15 14.85
CA ARG A 3 17.19 -12.84 13.76
C ARG A 3 17.72 -14.08 13.04
N TYR A 4 17.99 -15.16 13.79
CA TYR A 4 18.52 -16.42 13.25
C TYR A 4 17.49 -17.15 12.37
N ARG A 5 16.23 -17.24 12.83
CA ARG A 5 15.15 -17.90 12.07
C ARG A 5 14.83 -17.17 10.77
N ARG A 6 14.80 -15.83 10.79
CA ARG A 6 14.62 -15.03 9.57
C ARG A 6 15.80 -15.21 8.59
N ALA A 7 17.05 -15.15 9.07
CA ALA A 7 18.22 -15.34 8.22
C ALA A 7 18.25 -16.73 7.56
N MET A 8 17.85 -17.77 8.30
CA MET A 8 17.69 -19.13 7.78
C MET A 8 16.62 -19.18 6.69
N LEU A 9 15.45 -18.56 6.90
CA LEU A 9 14.41 -18.50 5.87
C LEU A 9 14.85 -17.73 4.62
N SER A 10 15.55 -16.60 4.79
CA SER A 10 16.15 -15.87 3.67
C SER A 10 17.20 -16.69 2.93
N ALA A 11 17.93 -17.59 3.60
CA ALA A 11 18.85 -18.52 2.96
C ALA A 11 18.10 -19.61 2.18
N VAL A 12 17.04 -20.19 2.77
CA VAL A 12 16.19 -21.19 2.10
C VAL A 12 15.50 -20.60 0.86
N GLU A 13 14.98 -19.36 0.97
CA GLU A 13 14.36 -18.65 -0.16
C GLU A 13 15.33 -18.47 -1.35
N ARG A 14 16.62 -18.24 -1.06
CA ARG A 14 17.65 -18.04 -2.09
C ARG A 14 18.22 -19.34 -2.64
N LEU A 15 18.48 -20.31 -1.79
CA LEU A 15 19.23 -21.52 -2.17
C LEU A 15 18.33 -22.59 -2.78
N TRP A 16 17.05 -22.66 -2.38
CA TRP A 16 16.14 -23.75 -2.74
C TRP A 16 14.89 -23.27 -3.50
N ALA A 17 15.05 -22.26 -4.36
CA ALA A 17 13.95 -21.58 -5.05
C ALA A 17 12.95 -22.54 -5.72
N ASP A 18 13.46 -23.55 -6.43
CA ASP A 18 12.65 -24.51 -7.19
C ASP A 18 11.81 -25.45 -6.32
N ARG A 19 12.21 -25.67 -5.05
CA ARG A 19 11.52 -26.58 -4.11
C ARG A 19 10.62 -25.84 -3.12
N LEU A 20 10.71 -24.51 -3.07
CA LEU A 20 9.91 -23.68 -2.17
C LEU A 20 8.40 -23.85 -2.35
N PRO A 21 7.83 -23.92 -3.56
CA PRO A 21 6.38 -24.03 -3.71
C PRO A 21 5.81 -25.28 -3.04
N ASP A 22 6.46 -26.42 -3.20
CA ASP A 22 6.05 -27.69 -2.59
C ASP A 22 6.20 -27.67 -1.06
N LEU A 23 7.32 -27.14 -0.57
CA LEU A 23 7.55 -26.98 0.85
C LEU A 23 6.48 -26.09 1.49
N ARG A 24 6.20 -24.93 0.88
CA ARG A 24 5.20 -23.97 1.36
C ARG A 24 3.79 -24.55 1.36
N ARG A 25 3.42 -25.30 0.31
CA ARG A 25 2.15 -26.05 0.27
C ARG A 25 2.05 -27.07 1.40
N SER A 26 3.10 -27.85 1.63
CA SER A 26 3.13 -28.84 2.72
C SER A 26 3.01 -28.20 4.11
N LEU A 27 3.71 -27.09 4.34
CA LEU A 27 3.64 -26.33 5.59
C LEU A 27 2.25 -25.72 5.80
N TRP A 28 1.61 -25.21 4.73
CA TRP A 28 0.25 -24.69 4.80
C TRP A 28 -0.76 -25.78 5.19
N HIS A 29 -0.71 -26.94 4.53
CA HIS A 29 -1.61 -28.06 4.87
C HIS A 29 -1.48 -28.52 6.33
N ARG A 30 -0.31 -28.35 6.93
CA ARG A 30 -0.04 -28.69 8.33
C ARG A 30 -0.21 -27.51 9.29
N GLN A 31 -0.58 -26.33 8.78
CA GLN A 31 -0.65 -25.06 9.52
C GLN A 31 0.62 -24.78 10.34
N LEU A 32 1.78 -25.06 9.76
CA LEU A 32 3.08 -24.83 10.40
C LEU A 32 3.67 -23.49 9.94
N TYR A 33 3.89 -22.59 10.89
CA TYR A 33 4.53 -21.30 10.69
C TYR A 33 6.01 -21.38 11.06
N LEU A 34 6.90 -21.10 10.10
CA LEU A 34 8.34 -21.15 10.35
C LEU A 34 8.83 -19.92 11.10
N TYR A 35 8.19 -18.77 10.82
CA TYR A 35 8.53 -17.49 11.40
C TYR A 35 7.35 -16.54 11.24
N VAL A 36 7.06 -15.81 12.31
CA VAL A 36 6.08 -14.72 12.33
C VAL A 36 6.78 -13.52 12.96
N THR A 37 6.86 -12.42 12.24
CA THR A 37 7.48 -11.19 12.73
C THR A 37 6.59 -10.57 13.81
N PRO A 38 7.13 -10.19 14.98
CA PRO A 38 6.39 -9.38 15.95
C PRO A 38 5.87 -8.09 15.31
N GLY A 39 4.70 -7.61 15.75
CA GLY A 39 4.02 -6.47 15.11
C GLY A 39 4.80 -5.15 15.18
N ASP A 40 5.44 -4.86 16.31
CA ASP A 40 6.32 -3.70 16.50
C ASP A 40 7.51 -3.71 15.52
N VAL A 41 8.20 -4.84 15.41
CA VAL A 41 9.27 -5.07 14.41
C VAL A 41 8.71 -5.00 12.98
N LEU A 42 7.45 -5.44 12.83
CA LEU A 42 6.54 -5.26 11.71
C LEU A 42 6.61 -3.84 11.13
N VAL A 43 6.09 -2.93 11.95
CA VAL A 43 5.96 -1.51 11.66
C VAL A 43 7.30 -0.89 11.33
N GLU A 44 8.33 -1.12 12.16
CA GLU A 44 9.66 -0.54 11.96
C GLU A 44 10.26 -0.90 10.59
N ARG A 45 10.07 -2.13 10.14
CA ARG A 45 10.58 -2.60 8.84
C ARG A 45 9.74 -2.09 7.69
N ALA A 46 8.42 -2.24 7.80
CA ALA A 46 7.48 -1.84 6.75
C ALA A 46 7.57 -0.34 6.45
N LEU A 47 7.70 0.48 7.51
CA LEU A 47 7.80 1.94 7.38
C LEU A 47 9.23 2.47 7.37
N GLY A 48 10.22 1.58 7.34
CA GLY A 48 11.62 1.97 7.22
C GLY A 48 11.83 2.85 5.98
N GLY A 49 12.47 4.01 6.16
CA GLY A 49 12.75 4.97 5.09
C GLY A 49 11.67 6.03 4.85
N PHE A 50 10.48 5.92 5.44
CA PHE A 50 9.48 7.01 5.38
C PHE A 50 9.77 8.14 6.37
N PRO A 51 9.10 9.30 6.21
CA PRO A 51 9.15 10.43 7.14
C PRO A 51 8.82 10.06 8.59
N ASP A 52 9.36 10.83 9.53
CA ASP A 52 9.26 10.55 10.97
C ASP A 52 7.82 10.55 11.50
N ASP A 53 6.99 11.47 11.00
CA ASP A 53 5.58 11.59 11.34
C ASP A 53 4.77 10.36 10.87
N VAL A 54 5.01 9.86 9.66
CA VAL A 54 4.41 8.62 9.14
C VAL A 54 4.83 7.43 9.98
N ARG A 55 6.13 7.31 10.30
CA ARG A 55 6.65 6.23 11.14
C ARG A 55 6.06 6.26 12.55
N GLU A 56 6.02 7.44 13.16
CA GLU A 56 5.48 7.63 14.51
C GLU A 56 3.99 7.38 14.57
N LEU A 57 3.25 7.76 13.52
CA LEU A 57 1.84 7.41 13.40
C LEU A 57 1.66 5.90 13.31
N GLY A 58 2.40 5.23 12.43
CA GLY A 58 2.35 3.78 12.26
C GLY A 58 2.68 2.99 13.52
N ARG A 59 3.58 3.47 14.40
CA ARG A 59 3.89 2.83 15.70
C ARG A 59 2.69 2.76 16.64
N ARG A 60 1.69 3.63 16.46
CA ARG A 60 0.45 3.63 17.25
C ARG A 60 -0.54 2.58 16.76
N CYS A 61 -0.34 2.05 15.55
CA CYS A 61 -1.21 1.03 14.97
C CYS A 61 -1.00 -0.30 15.70
N ARG A 62 -2.12 -0.91 16.14
CA ARG A 62 -2.10 -2.28 16.63
C ARG A 62 -2.07 -3.24 15.43
N ILE A 63 -1.16 -4.21 15.46
CA ILE A 63 -1.10 -5.30 14.47
C ILE A 63 -1.60 -6.58 15.11
N ILE A 64 -2.68 -7.14 14.57
CA ILE A 64 -3.21 -8.45 14.92
C ILE A 64 -2.73 -9.48 13.90
N ARG A 65 -2.21 -10.61 14.38
CA ARG A 65 -1.75 -11.72 13.52
C ARG A 65 -2.82 -12.80 13.46
N THR A 66 -3.37 -13.06 12.28
CA THR A 66 -4.43 -14.06 12.09
C THR A 66 -3.89 -15.38 11.60
N ASN A 67 -4.60 -16.48 11.85
CA ASN A 67 -4.24 -17.83 11.39
C ASN A 67 -4.66 -18.04 9.91
N ALA A 68 -4.29 -17.09 9.05
CA ALA A 68 -4.58 -17.10 7.62
C ALA A 68 -3.30 -17.30 6.78
N ARG A 69 -3.48 -17.75 5.53
CA ARG A 69 -2.37 -17.99 4.60
C ARG A 69 -1.75 -16.69 4.09
N SER A 70 -2.59 -15.77 3.62
CA SER A 70 -2.19 -14.51 3.00
C SER A 70 -3.26 -13.45 3.24
N GLY A 71 -2.94 -12.21 2.88
CA GLY A 71 -3.82 -11.06 3.01
C GLY A 71 -3.63 -10.28 4.31
N GLY A 72 -4.35 -9.17 4.36
CA GLY A 72 -4.43 -8.25 5.46
C GLY A 72 -5.69 -7.42 5.33
N GLY A 73 -5.92 -6.59 6.33
CA GLY A 73 -6.95 -5.57 6.25
C GLY A 73 -6.79 -4.55 7.36
N PHE A 74 -7.05 -3.30 7.04
CA PHE A 74 -7.28 -2.25 8.02
C PHE A 74 -8.76 -2.19 8.42
N TYR A 75 -9.01 -2.08 9.73
CA TYR A 75 -10.35 -2.03 10.30
C TYR A 75 -10.56 -0.69 11.03
N PRO A 76 -11.22 0.29 10.37
CA PRO A 76 -11.36 1.65 10.89
C PRO A 76 -12.08 1.75 12.24
N ASP A 77 -13.05 0.87 12.48
CA ASP A 77 -13.84 0.80 13.71
C ASP A 77 -13.01 0.38 14.93
N ARG A 78 -11.97 -0.42 14.70
CA ARG A 78 -11.04 -0.92 15.72
C ARG A 78 -9.70 -0.18 15.73
N ASN A 79 -9.45 0.63 14.71
CA ASN A 79 -8.18 1.32 14.44
C ASN A 79 -6.96 0.38 14.51
N GLU A 80 -7.09 -0.79 13.89
CA GLU A 80 -6.06 -1.82 13.87
C GLU A 80 -5.93 -2.46 12.50
N ILE A 81 -4.78 -3.07 12.24
CA ILE A 81 -4.57 -3.90 11.05
C ILE A 81 -4.52 -5.37 11.44
N GLU A 82 -5.14 -6.21 10.63
CA GLU A 82 -4.94 -7.65 10.66
C GLU A 82 -3.98 -8.03 9.54
N LEU A 83 -3.04 -8.93 9.84
CA LEU A 83 -2.15 -9.51 8.85
C LEU A 83 -2.06 -11.01 9.05
N ALA A 84 -2.18 -11.74 7.94
CA ALA A 84 -2.06 -13.18 7.94
C ALA A 84 -0.66 -13.63 8.43
N ALA A 85 -0.63 -14.49 9.45
CA ALA A 85 0.60 -15.08 9.98
C ALA A 85 1.37 -15.88 8.92
N GLY A 86 0.67 -16.36 7.89
CA GLY A 86 1.22 -17.17 6.82
C GLY A 86 2.03 -16.42 5.76
N VAL A 87 1.94 -15.08 5.68
CA VAL A 87 2.55 -14.33 4.58
C VAL A 87 4.07 -14.57 4.52
N GLU A 88 4.78 -14.48 5.65
CA GLU A 88 6.22 -14.77 5.69
C GLU A 88 6.58 -16.20 5.29
N THR A 89 5.73 -17.17 5.68
CA THR A 89 6.05 -18.58 5.52
C THR A 89 5.68 -19.07 4.13
N TYR A 90 4.57 -18.60 3.56
CA TYR A 90 3.95 -19.16 2.35
C TYR A 90 4.08 -18.26 1.12
N GLU A 91 4.16 -16.93 1.28
CA GLU A 91 4.23 -15.98 0.16
C GLU A 91 5.65 -15.40 0.03
N GLY A 92 6.29 -15.08 1.16
CA GLY A 92 7.71 -14.82 1.29
C GLY A 92 8.06 -13.70 2.26
N LEU A 93 9.32 -13.64 2.68
CA LEU A 93 9.74 -12.71 3.73
C LEU A 93 9.62 -11.24 3.34
N ARG A 94 9.82 -10.88 2.06
CA ARG A 94 9.62 -9.51 1.60
C ARG A 94 8.13 -9.18 1.47
N GLN A 95 7.29 -10.18 1.18
CA GLN A 95 5.87 -9.97 0.98
C GLN A 95 5.18 -9.49 2.25
N VAL A 96 5.59 -9.96 3.44
CA VAL A 96 4.96 -9.47 4.68
C VAL A 96 5.22 -7.98 4.89
N GLU A 97 6.41 -7.49 4.53
CA GLU A 97 6.75 -6.08 4.72
C GLU A 97 5.97 -5.20 3.76
N LEU A 98 5.76 -5.67 2.53
CA LEU A 98 4.92 -4.99 1.55
C LEU A 98 3.44 -5.01 1.99
N SER A 99 2.92 -6.15 2.41
CA SER A 99 1.55 -6.26 2.92
C SER A 99 1.35 -5.39 4.17
N ALA A 100 2.29 -5.41 5.11
CA ALA A 100 2.22 -4.55 6.29
C ALA A 100 2.32 -3.06 5.94
N CYS A 101 3.19 -2.69 5.00
CA CYS A 101 3.29 -1.33 4.51
C CYS A 101 1.95 -0.88 3.93
N HIS A 102 1.34 -1.69 3.06
CA HIS A 102 0.04 -1.41 2.47
C HIS A 102 -1.04 -1.18 3.54
N GLU A 103 -1.23 -2.12 4.47
CA GLU A 103 -2.24 -1.95 5.54
C GLU A 103 -1.94 -0.76 6.46
N LEU A 104 -0.66 -0.50 6.75
CA LEU A 104 -0.27 0.68 7.53
C LEU A 104 -0.58 1.98 6.80
N PHE A 105 -0.59 2.02 5.47
CA PHE A 105 -1.00 3.22 4.75
C PHE A 105 -2.51 3.44 4.74
N HIS A 106 -3.32 2.39 4.82
CA HIS A 106 -4.75 2.54 5.15
C HIS A 106 -4.92 3.17 6.54
N PHE A 107 -4.18 2.67 7.55
CA PHE A 107 -4.17 3.27 8.88
C PHE A 107 -3.67 4.73 8.87
N VAL A 108 -2.60 5.03 8.12
CA VAL A 108 -2.07 6.40 7.99
C VAL A 108 -3.08 7.30 7.32
N CYS A 109 -3.76 6.86 6.25
CA CYS A 109 -4.83 7.63 5.60
C CYS A 109 -5.89 8.05 6.62
N TRP A 110 -6.36 7.07 7.40
CA TRP A 110 -7.41 7.25 8.39
C TRP A 110 -7.02 8.16 9.56
N ASN A 111 -5.75 8.15 9.97
CA ASN A 111 -5.30 8.87 11.18
C ASN A 111 -4.48 10.13 10.89
N HIS A 112 -4.01 10.35 9.67
CA HIS A 112 -3.21 11.52 9.33
C HIS A 112 -4.12 12.73 9.08
N PRO A 113 -3.97 13.85 9.80
CA PRO A 113 -4.94 14.95 9.79
C PRO A 113 -5.18 15.57 8.40
N VAL A 114 -4.16 15.56 7.55
CA VAL A 114 -4.23 16.06 6.17
C VAL A 114 -4.98 15.08 5.24
N TYR A 115 -4.61 13.80 5.26
CA TYR A 115 -5.12 12.81 4.29
C TYR A 115 -6.47 12.24 4.70
N ARG A 116 -6.76 12.22 6.01
CA ARG A 116 -8.07 11.88 6.54
C ARG A 116 -9.16 12.73 5.89
N ARG A 117 -8.89 14.02 5.71
CA ARG A 117 -9.85 14.93 5.10
C ARG A 117 -10.13 14.60 3.64
N ASP A 118 -9.10 14.21 2.87
CA ASP A 118 -9.31 13.78 1.49
C ASP A 118 -10.17 12.51 1.45
N GLU A 119 -9.91 11.55 2.35
CA GLU A 119 -10.74 10.34 2.51
C GLU A 119 -12.21 10.69 2.85
N ASP A 120 -12.45 11.59 3.82
CA ASP A 120 -13.80 12.06 4.19
C ASP A 120 -14.52 12.71 3.00
N LEU A 121 -13.77 13.33 2.08
CA LEU A 121 -14.24 13.88 0.81
C LEU A 121 -14.26 12.84 -0.33
N ARG A 122 -14.25 11.55 -0.01
CA ARG A 122 -14.26 10.43 -0.95
C ARG A 122 -13.10 10.47 -1.95
N PHE A 123 -11.94 10.89 -1.47
CA PHE A 123 -10.69 11.03 -2.22
C PHE A 123 -10.77 12.06 -3.36
N ALA A 124 -11.43 13.19 -3.15
CA ALA A 124 -11.61 14.22 -4.17
C ALA A 124 -10.28 14.73 -4.77
N TYR A 125 -9.27 15.00 -3.94
CA TYR A 125 -7.97 15.48 -4.40
C TYR A 125 -7.16 14.38 -5.07
N LEU A 126 -7.16 13.17 -4.51
CA LEU A 126 -6.51 12.02 -5.15
C LEU A 126 -7.12 11.72 -6.53
N ARG A 127 -8.44 11.73 -6.64
CA ARG A 127 -9.16 11.54 -7.91
C ARG A 127 -8.77 12.59 -8.93
N ARG A 128 -8.66 13.86 -8.51
CA ARG A 128 -8.16 14.95 -9.35
C ARG A 128 -6.72 14.70 -9.79
N ALA A 129 -5.83 14.30 -8.88
CA ALA A 129 -4.44 13.99 -9.21
C ALA A 129 -4.36 12.87 -10.26
N VAL A 130 -5.16 11.80 -10.12
CA VAL A 130 -5.24 10.72 -11.10
C VAL A 130 -5.76 11.23 -12.46
N ARG A 131 -6.85 12.00 -12.48
CA ARG A 131 -7.38 12.61 -13.70
C ARG A 131 -6.35 13.49 -14.41
N ASP A 132 -5.65 14.33 -13.65
CA ASP A 132 -4.71 15.31 -14.20
C ASP A 132 -3.38 14.62 -14.61
N SER A 133 -3.06 13.43 -14.07
CA SER A 133 -1.85 12.66 -14.40
C SER A 133 -1.86 12.02 -15.80
N ARG A 134 -3.03 11.90 -16.44
CA ARG A 134 -3.22 11.20 -17.73
C ARG A 134 -2.24 11.64 -18.82
N GLY A 135 -1.98 12.95 -18.90
CA GLY A 135 -1.07 13.53 -19.90
C GLY A 135 0.41 13.20 -19.70
N HIS A 136 0.79 12.61 -18.56
CA HIS A 136 2.18 12.38 -18.18
C HIS A 136 2.59 10.90 -18.26
N LEU A 137 1.65 9.95 -18.38
CA LEU A 137 1.92 8.52 -18.19
C LEU A 137 3.03 7.95 -19.09
N ALA A 138 3.22 8.50 -20.29
CA ALA A 138 4.25 8.07 -21.22
C ALA A 138 5.68 8.28 -20.68
N GLU A 139 5.88 9.32 -19.86
CA GLU A 139 7.17 9.69 -19.27
C GLU A 139 7.52 8.84 -18.03
N PHE A 140 6.55 8.10 -17.48
CA PHE A 140 6.68 7.33 -16.24
C PHE A 140 6.33 5.84 -16.48
N PRO A 141 7.17 5.10 -17.24
CA PRO A 141 6.85 3.74 -17.68
C PRO A 141 6.68 2.76 -16.50
N ARG A 142 7.50 2.85 -15.44
CA ARG A 142 7.35 2.00 -14.24
C ARG A 142 5.98 2.15 -13.60
N TYR A 143 5.52 3.39 -13.44
CA TYR A 143 4.20 3.70 -12.91
C TYR A 143 3.08 3.19 -13.81
N ARG A 144 3.14 3.53 -15.11
CA ARG A 144 2.15 3.11 -16.11
C ARG A 144 2.02 1.58 -16.20
N ASP A 145 3.15 0.89 -16.24
CA ASP A 145 3.20 -0.57 -16.39
C ASP A 145 2.69 -1.27 -15.13
N TRP A 146 2.96 -0.72 -13.95
CA TRP A 146 2.35 -1.18 -12.71
C TRP A 146 0.83 -0.97 -12.69
N VAL A 147 0.34 0.23 -13.06
CA VAL A 147 -1.11 0.53 -13.09
C VAL A 147 -1.85 -0.47 -13.99
N THR A 148 -1.38 -0.65 -15.22
CA THR A 148 -2.08 -1.47 -16.23
C THR A 148 -1.80 -2.96 -16.11
N GLY A 149 -0.58 -3.32 -15.69
CA GLY A 149 -0.13 -4.71 -15.57
C GLY A 149 -0.48 -5.37 -14.24
N SER A 150 -0.72 -4.57 -13.19
CA SER A 150 -0.98 -5.05 -11.83
C SER A 150 -2.24 -4.45 -11.21
N PHE A 151 -2.27 -3.12 -10.97
CA PHE A 151 -3.30 -2.49 -10.15
C PHE A 151 -4.71 -2.66 -10.75
N LEU A 152 -4.91 -2.25 -12.01
CA LEU A 152 -6.22 -2.34 -12.68
C LEU A 152 -6.72 -3.78 -12.87
N ARG A 153 -5.83 -4.78 -12.85
CA ARG A 153 -6.24 -6.19 -12.95
C ARG A 153 -6.93 -6.72 -11.71
N GLN A 154 -6.90 -5.96 -10.61
CA GLN A 154 -7.56 -6.33 -9.36
C GLN A 154 -9.08 -6.07 -9.38
N GLY A 155 -9.63 -5.49 -10.45
CA GLY A 155 -11.07 -5.27 -10.60
C GLY A 155 -11.59 -4.26 -9.59
N ASP A 156 -12.56 -4.65 -8.76
CA ASP A 156 -13.18 -3.74 -7.76
C ASP A 156 -12.19 -3.28 -6.67
N HIS A 157 -11.10 -4.01 -6.46
CA HIS A 157 -9.99 -3.59 -5.59
C HIS A 157 -9.11 -2.51 -6.22
N ALA A 158 -9.25 -2.21 -7.52
CA ALA A 158 -8.58 -1.07 -8.15
C ALA A 158 -9.33 0.25 -7.86
N ASN A 159 -9.52 0.58 -6.59
CA ASN A 159 -10.28 1.72 -6.08
C ASN A 159 -9.38 2.77 -5.39
N PRO A 160 -9.88 3.98 -5.06
CA PRO A 160 -9.03 5.04 -4.50
C PRO A 160 -8.37 4.72 -3.16
N ALA A 161 -9.03 3.98 -2.27
CA ALA A 161 -8.46 3.64 -0.97
C ALA A 161 -7.26 2.69 -1.16
N GLU A 162 -7.43 1.66 -1.97
CA GLU A 162 -6.35 0.71 -2.30
C GLU A 162 -5.22 1.38 -3.06
N TYR A 163 -5.56 2.28 -4.00
CA TYR A 163 -4.56 3.07 -4.72
C TYR A 163 -3.74 3.94 -3.75
N PHE A 164 -4.38 4.57 -2.77
CA PHE A 164 -3.70 5.35 -1.74
C PHE A 164 -2.68 4.52 -0.96
N ALA A 165 -3.05 3.31 -0.54
CA ALA A 165 -2.15 2.42 0.19
C ALA A 165 -1.03 1.84 -0.70
N ASP A 166 -1.33 1.58 -1.97
CA ASP A 166 -0.39 0.93 -2.89
C ASP A 166 0.71 1.87 -3.40
N ILE A 167 0.44 3.16 -3.58
CA ILE A 167 1.44 4.10 -4.09
C ILE A 167 2.71 4.14 -3.23
N PRO A 168 2.66 4.49 -1.94
CA PRO A 168 3.86 4.49 -1.11
C PRO A 168 4.43 3.08 -0.89
N THR A 169 3.61 2.03 -1.00
CA THR A 169 4.07 0.64 -0.93
C THR A 169 4.95 0.25 -2.12
N ASN A 170 4.59 0.69 -3.34
CA ASN A 170 5.25 0.32 -4.58
C ASN A 170 6.25 1.37 -5.10
N PHE A 171 6.12 2.64 -4.71
CA PHE A 171 6.91 3.78 -5.20
C PHE A 171 7.52 4.53 -4.00
N ARG A 172 8.73 4.10 -3.62
CA ARG A 172 9.51 4.76 -2.55
C ARG A 172 10.31 5.96 -3.05
N ASP A 173 10.51 6.06 -4.35
CA ASP A 173 11.12 7.21 -5.01
C ASP A 173 10.03 8.03 -5.69
N THR A 174 9.83 9.27 -5.22
CA THR A 174 8.82 10.18 -5.75
C THR A 174 9.12 10.62 -7.18
N ALA A 175 10.38 10.52 -7.63
CA ALA A 175 10.77 10.79 -9.01
C ALA A 175 10.14 9.81 -10.01
N GLU A 176 9.70 8.64 -9.57
CA GLU A 176 9.04 7.64 -10.40
C GLU A 176 7.54 7.91 -10.59
N LEU A 177 6.97 8.89 -9.88
CA LEU A 177 5.56 9.24 -9.94
C LEU A 177 5.30 10.38 -10.92
N PRO A 178 4.20 10.31 -11.72
CA PRO A 178 3.73 11.44 -12.52
C PRO A 178 3.52 12.70 -11.67
N PRO A 179 3.75 13.92 -12.19
CA PRO A 179 3.77 15.13 -11.36
C PRO A 179 2.52 15.36 -10.51
N PRO A 180 1.28 15.15 -11.01
CA PRO A 180 0.09 15.30 -10.17
C PRO A 180 0.01 14.26 -9.04
N ILE A 181 0.39 13.01 -9.30
CA ILE A 181 0.45 11.95 -8.28
C ILE A 181 1.53 12.27 -7.26
N ARG A 182 2.72 12.67 -7.73
CA ARG A 182 3.83 13.11 -6.89
C ARG A 182 3.40 14.22 -5.94
N ALA A 183 2.71 15.24 -6.45
CA ALA A 183 2.23 16.36 -5.64
C ALA A 183 1.29 15.91 -4.51
N HIS A 184 0.50 14.85 -4.73
CA HIS A 184 -0.39 14.29 -3.71
C HIS A 184 0.35 13.47 -2.66
N PHE A 185 1.34 12.65 -3.06
CA PHE A 185 1.99 11.67 -2.16
C PHE A 185 3.35 12.06 -1.61
N ALA A 186 4.04 13.07 -2.16
CA ALA A 186 5.44 13.36 -1.80
C ALA A 186 5.63 13.58 -0.29
N ALA A 187 4.71 14.31 0.35
CA ALA A 187 4.76 14.53 1.80
C ALA A 187 4.78 13.24 2.63
N LEU A 188 4.08 12.19 2.20
CA LEU A 188 4.09 10.88 2.86
C LEU A 188 5.35 10.05 2.58
N ILE A 189 6.04 10.32 1.47
CA ILE A 189 7.13 9.47 0.97
C ILE A 189 8.50 10.07 1.31
N ASP A 190 8.69 11.37 1.12
CA ASP A 190 9.99 12.04 1.23
C ASP A 190 9.98 13.29 2.14
N ALA A 191 8.89 13.51 2.88
CA ALA A 191 8.69 14.64 3.80
C ALA A 191 8.65 16.02 3.12
N SER A 192 8.40 16.07 1.80
CA SER A 192 8.08 17.33 1.12
C SER A 192 6.83 18.00 1.71
N THR A 193 6.69 19.30 1.51
CA THR A 193 5.45 20.00 1.87
C THR A 193 4.28 19.48 1.01
N PRO A 194 3.10 19.18 1.61
CA PRO A 194 1.91 18.87 0.83
C PRO A 194 1.57 20.01 -0.14
N THR A 195 1.47 19.71 -1.43
CA THR A 195 1.13 20.71 -2.44
C THR A 195 -0.38 21.01 -2.48
N PRO A 196 -1.28 20.01 -2.40
CA PRO A 196 -2.70 20.29 -2.28
C PRO A 196 -3.02 20.87 -0.90
N ASP A 197 -3.78 21.97 -0.88
CA ASP A 197 -4.40 22.44 0.34
C ASP A 197 -5.65 21.60 0.63
N PHE A 198 -5.44 20.51 1.36
CA PHE A 198 -6.51 19.61 1.81
C PHE A 198 -7.41 20.25 2.86
N THR A 199 -7.09 21.45 3.39
CA THR A 199 -7.95 22.17 4.34
C THR A 199 -9.04 22.98 3.65
N ARG A 200 -8.90 23.21 2.34
CA ARG A 200 -9.89 23.87 1.50
C ARG A 200 -10.89 22.83 0.98
N GLU A 201 -12.13 23.26 0.74
CA GLU A 201 -13.08 22.43 0.01
C GLU A 201 -12.78 22.49 -1.50
N PRO A 202 -12.93 21.37 -2.23
CA PRO A 202 -12.80 21.37 -3.68
C PRO A 202 -13.74 22.39 -4.34
N ASP A 203 -13.18 23.24 -5.21
CA ASP A 203 -13.92 24.27 -5.95
C ASP A 203 -14.18 23.90 -7.42
N TRP A 204 -13.95 22.63 -7.79
CA TRP A 204 -14.24 22.09 -9.11
C TRP A 204 -15.52 21.24 -9.12
N PRO A 205 -16.16 21.06 -10.30
CA PRO A 205 -17.33 20.20 -10.44
C PRO A 205 -17.01 18.74 -10.06
N MET A 206 -17.83 18.15 -9.18
CA MET A 206 -17.74 16.76 -8.75
C MET A 206 -19.14 16.13 -8.78
N ASP A 207 -19.60 15.79 -9.97
CA ASP A 207 -20.87 15.09 -10.16
C ASP A 207 -20.80 13.62 -9.66
N PRO A 208 -21.91 12.85 -9.65
CA PRO A 208 -21.86 11.45 -9.24
C PRO A 208 -20.89 10.58 -10.05
N GLU A 209 -20.67 10.90 -11.33
CA GLU A 209 -19.78 10.13 -12.21
C GLU A 209 -18.31 10.37 -11.87
N TYR A 210 -17.95 11.56 -11.37
CA TYR A 210 -16.64 11.87 -10.81
C TYR A 210 -16.22 10.88 -9.72
N PHE A 211 -17.19 10.45 -8.90
CA PHE A 211 -16.97 9.52 -7.80
C PHE A 211 -17.14 8.05 -8.19
N SER A 212 -17.54 7.74 -9.42
CA SER A 212 -17.72 6.36 -9.85
C SER A 212 -16.37 5.64 -9.96
N LEU A 213 -16.38 4.36 -9.65
CA LEU A 213 -15.20 3.50 -9.78
C LEU A 213 -14.75 3.36 -11.26
N PRO A 214 -15.67 3.16 -12.23
CA PRO A 214 -15.29 3.11 -13.64
C PRO A 214 -14.57 4.38 -14.12
N THR A 215 -15.03 5.57 -13.70
CA THR A 215 -14.35 6.83 -14.04
C THR A 215 -12.92 6.86 -13.52
N PHE A 216 -12.71 6.51 -12.25
CA PHE A 216 -11.39 6.46 -11.64
C PHE A 216 -10.45 5.51 -12.39
N GLN A 217 -10.93 4.30 -12.72
CA GLN A 217 -10.16 3.30 -13.45
C GLN A 217 -9.83 3.73 -14.88
N ARG A 218 -10.76 4.39 -15.57
CA ARG A 218 -10.50 4.97 -16.91
C ARG A 218 -9.41 6.05 -16.85
N TRP A 219 -9.44 6.91 -15.83
CA TRP A 219 -8.41 7.91 -15.65
C TRP A 219 -7.04 7.30 -15.37
N LEU A 220 -6.97 6.26 -14.52
CA LEU A 220 -5.73 5.51 -14.29
C LEU A 220 -5.16 4.90 -15.58
N ALA A 221 -6.02 4.38 -16.45
CA ALA A 221 -5.62 3.83 -17.74
C ALA A 221 -5.20 4.90 -18.78
N GLY A 222 -5.30 6.19 -18.45
CA GLY A 222 -4.90 7.27 -19.33
C GLY A 222 -5.98 7.73 -20.32
N HIS A 223 -7.22 7.24 -20.21
CA HIS A 223 -8.29 7.61 -21.14
C HIS A 223 -8.75 9.06 -20.91
N GLN A 224 -8.83 9.84 -21.99
CA GLN A 224 -9.57 11.11 -22.00
C GLN A 224 -11.09 10.82 -22.02
N GLU A 225 -11.88 11.76 -21.50
CA GLU A 225 -13.36 11.65 -21.51
C GLU A 225 -13.90 11.48 -22.94
#